data_AF-A0A8T5LRA1-F1
#
_entry.id   AF-A0A8T5LRA1-F1
#
_cell.length_a   1.000
_cell.length_b   1.000
_cell.length_c   1.000
_cell.angle_alpha   90.00
_cell.angle_beta   90.00
_cell.angle_gamma   90.00
#
_symmetry.space_group_name_H-M   'P 1'
#
loop_
_entity.id
_entity.type
_entity.pdbx_description
1 polymer ?
#
loop_
_entity_poly.entity_id
_entity_poly.type
_entity_poly.pdbx_seq_one_letter_code
_entity_poly.pdbx_strand_id
1 'polypeptide(L)'
;MLSLFWYGLVVVFLVICLLILYFENNKKKYLLYFLGGAVFGFYFDVISVSQGYYAYFPFKPVLFGVPLSVTFAEGLAVLITIYGFEKVQSFLKKHKKLKKASRNSNF
;
A
#
# COMPACT_ATOMS: atom_id res chain seq x y z
N MET A 1 -19.94 16.08 4.29
CA MET A 1 -20.12 14.61 4.41
C MET A 1 -18.97 13.83 3.76
N LEU A 2 -18.55 14.14 2.52
CA LEU A 2 -17.46 13.42 1.83
C LEU A 2 -16.11 13.45 2.59
N SER A 3 -15.79 14.59 3.21
CA SER A 3 -14.57 14.78 3.99
C SER A 3 -14.51 13.87 5.23
N LEU A 4 -15.60 13.79 5.99
CA LEU A 4 -15.70 12.93 7.18
C LEU A 4 -15.53 11.44 6.84
N PHE A 5 -16.11 10.99 5.74
CA PHE A 5 -15.95 9.63 5.25
C PHE A 5 -14.50 9.33 4.85
N TRP A 6 -13.85 10.27 4.16
CA TRP A 6 -12.44 10.16 3.76
C TRP A 6 -11.50 10.05 4.95
N TYR A 7 -11.63 10.95 5.93
CA TYR A 7 -10.80 10.88 7.15
C TYR A 7 -11.09 9.62 7.98
N GLY A 8 -12.34 9.14 8.01
CA GLY A 8 -12.69 7.87 8.64
C GLY A 8 -11.97 6.68 8.02
N LEU A 9 -11.90 6.61 6.69
CA LEU A 9 -11.14 5.56 5.99
C LEU A 9 -9.64 5.64 6.30
N VAL A 10 -9.06 6.85 6.29
CA VAL A 10 -7.64 7.04 6.63
C VAL A 10 -7.34 6.51 8.04
N VAL A 11 -8.20 6.79 9.02
CA VAL A 11 -8.04 6.28 10.39
C VAL A 11 -8.09 4.75 10.43
N VAL A 12 -9.03 4.12 9.71
CA VAL A 12 -9.10 2.65 9.61
C VAL A 12 -7.82 2.07 9.03
N PHE A 13 -7.30 2.65 7.94
CA PHE A 13 -6.03 2.21 7.34
C PHE A 13 -4.84 2.39 8.29
N LEU A 14 -4.82 3.48 9.08
CA LEU A 14 -3.79 3.74 10.08
C LEU A 14 -3.80 2.69 11.19
N VAL A 15 -4.98 2.32 11.70
CA VAL A 15 -5.14 1.28 12.71
C VAL A 15 -4.67 -0.08 12.17
N ILE A 16 -5.03 -0.43 10.93
CA ILE A 16 -4.57 -1.68 10.29
C ILE A 16 -3.03 -1.69 10.16
N CYS A 17 -2.42 -0.58 9.76
CA CYS A 17 -0.97 -0.47 9.70
C CYS A 17 -0.29 -0.64 11.06
N LEU A 18 -0.84 -0.03 12.11
CA LEU A 18 -0.34 -0.20 13.47
C LEU A 18 -0.44 -1.66 13.92
N LEU A 19 -1.53 -2.36 13.59
CA LEU A 19 -1.68 -3.78 13.86
C LEU A 19 -0.63 -4.62 13.11
N ILE A 20 -0.41 -4.35 11.82
CA ILE A 20 0.62 -5.06 11.03
C ILE A 20 2.02 -4.84 11.63
N LEU A 21 2.36 -3.59 11.98
CA LEU A 21 3.64 -3.27 12.61
C LEU A 21 3.77 -3.83 14.03
N TYR A 22 2.67 -4.06 14.73
CA TYR A 22 2.65 -4.68 16.05
C TYR A 22 2.89 -6.19 15.98
N PHE A 23 2.22 -6.90 15.07
CA PHE A 23 2.32 -8.35 14.93
C PHE A 23 3.60 -8.83 14.26
N GLU A 24 4.26 -7.98 13.49
CA GLU A 24 5.35 -8.39 12.62
C GLU A 24 6.72 -8.03 13.19
N ASN A 25 7.61 -9.02 13.27
CA ASN A 25 8.93 -8.84 13.87
C ASN A 25 9.83 -7.93 13.02
N ASN A 26 9.64 -7.91 11.70
CA ASN A 26 10.48 -7.14 10.79
C ASN A 26 9.87 -5.78 10.42
N LYS A 27 9.66 -4.93 11.43
CA LYS A 27 9.02 -3.60 11.30
C LYS A 27 9.66 -2.71 10.23
N LYS A 28 11.00 -2.75 10.12
CA LYS A 28 11.77 -1.95 9.15
C LYS A 28 11.38 -2.24 7.71
N LYS A 29 11.11 -3.51 7.39
CA LYS A 29 10.71 -3.94 6.05
C LYS A 29 9.37 -3.33 5.64
N TYR A 30 8.37 -3.40 6.51
CA TYR A 30 7.05 -2.83 6.24
C TYR A 30 7.07 -1.31 6.23
N LEU A 31 7.89 -0.67 7.07
CA LEU A 31 8.12 0.76 7.00
C LEU A 31 8.69 1.18 5.64
N LEU A 32 9.63 0.41 5.08
CA LEU A 32 10.17 0.67 3.74
C LEU A 32 9.11 0.50 2.65
N TYR A 33 8.20 -0.48 2.78
CA TYR A 33 7.09 -0.62 1.84
C TYR A 33 6.10 0.53 1.90
N PHE A 34 5.81 1.02 3.11
CA PHE A 34 4.99 2.21 3.29
C PHE A 34 5.66 3.45 2.66
N LEU A 35 6.93 3.70 2.97
CA LEU A 35 7.69 4.82 2.42
C LEU A 35 7.81 4.73 0.90
N GLY A 36 8.08 3.54 0.36
CA GLY A 36 8.11 3.30 -1.07
C GLY A 36 6.77 3.63 -1.72
N GLY A 37 5.67 3.09 -1.17
CA GLY A 37 4.32 3.37 -1.67
C GLY A 37 3.97 4.86 -1.62
N ALA A 38 4.32 5.56 -0.54
CA ALA A 38 4.10 6.99 -0.42
C ALA A 38 4.93 7.80 -1.44
N VAL A 39 6.21 7.47 -1.63
CA VAL A 39 7.08 8.19 -2.59
C VAL A 39 6.63 7.96 -4.02
N PHE A 40 6.35 6.71 -4.41
CA PHE A 40 5.87 6.39 -5.75
C PHE A 40 4.49 6.96 -6.01
N GLY A 41 3.60 6.86 -5.03
CA GLY A 41 2.26 7.43 -5.09
C GLY A 41 2.28 8.95 -5.27
N PHE A 42 3.03 9.66 -4.43
CA PHE A 42 3.26 11.10 -4.59
C PHE A 42 3.82 11.46 -5.97
N TYR A 43 4.79 10.68 -6.47
CA TYR A 43 5.36 10.90 -7.80
C TYR A 43 4.31 10.75 -8.91
N PHE A 44 3.47 9.70 -8.84
CA PHE A 44 2.39 9.49 -9.80
C PHE A 44 1.31 10.56 -9.69
N ASP A 45 0.94 10.99 -8.48
CA ASP A 45 -0.02 12.06 -8.26
C ASP A 45 0.49 13.39 -8.83
N VAL A 46 1.75 13.75 -8.55
CA VAL A 46 2.37 14.97 -9.11
C VAL A 46 2.38 14.92 -10.63
N ILE A 47 2.74 13.79 -11.23
CA ILE A 47 2.73 13.62 -12.69
C ILE A 47 1.30 13.68 -13.24
N SER A 48 0.36 12.96 -12.64
CA SER A 48 -1.02 12.90 -13.12
C SER A 48 -1.69 14.28 -13.07
N VAL A 49 -1.53 14.98 -11.95
CA VAL A 49 -2.09 16.33 -11.76
C VAL A 49 -1.40 17.33 -12.69
N SER A 50 -0.07 17.26 -12.84
CA SER A 50 0.65 18.15 -13.76
C SER A 50 0.30 17.89 -15.22
N GLN A 51 0.29 16.63 -15.68
CA GLN A 51 -0.08 16.27 -17.05
C GLN A 51 -1.53 16.65 -17.37
N GLY A 52 -2.46 16.34 -16.46
CA GLY A 52 -3.86 16.72 -16.61
C GLY A 52 -4.00 18.24 -16.71
N TYR A 53 -3.33 18.98 -15.85
CA TYR A 53 -3.41 20.44 -15.86
C TYR A 53 -2.74 21.07 -17.09
N TYR A 54 -1.55 20.62 -17.50
CA TYR A 54 -0.87 21.12 -18.70
C TYR A 54 -1.59 20.76 -20.01
N ALA A 55 -2.43 19.73 -20.00
CA ALA A 55 -3.31 19.43 -21.13
C ALA A 55 -4.38 20.52 -21.35
N TYR A 56 -4.85 21.19 -20.29
CA TYR A 56 -5.89 22.22 -20.37
C TYR A 56 -5.35 23.66 -20.25
N PHE A 57 -4.21 23.87 -19.59
CA PHE A 57 -3.62 25.20 -19.34
C PHE A 57 -2.11 25.21 -19.69
N PRO A 58 -1.75 25.21 -20.99
CA PRO A 58 -0.36 25.04 -21.43
C PRO A 58 0.59 26.19 -21.07
N PHE A 59 0.09 27.37 -20.68
CA PHE A 59 0.90 28.60 -20.54
C PHE A 59 1.15 29.06 -19.09
N LYS A 60 0.71 28.33 -18.07
CA LYS A 60 0.95 28.70 -16.66
C LYS A 60 1.42 27.50 -15.85
N PRO A 61 2.73 27.29 -15.65
CA PRO A 61 3.18 26.25 -14.74
C PRO A 61 2.73 26.57 -13.31
N VAL A 62 1.76 25.81 -12.82
CA VAL A 62 1.27 25.89 -11.43
C VAL A 62 1.47 24.52 -10.81
N LEU A 63 2.31 24.45 -9.78
CA LEU A 63 2.44 23.28 -8.93
C LEU A 63 1.19 23.19 -8.05
N PHE A 64 0.27 22.29 -8.42
CA PHE A 64 -0.84 21.95 -7.53
C PHE A 64 -0.32 21.10 -6.38
N GLY A 65 -0.70 21.46 -5.16
CA GLY A 65 -0.40 20.68 -3.98
C GLY A 65 -1.18 19.37 -4.01
N VAL A 66 -0.46 18.25 -4.12
CA VAL A 66 -1.05 16.92 -3.87
C VAL A 66 -1.44 16.87 -2.38
N PRO A 67 -2.69 16.51 -2.04
CA PRO A 67 -3.09 16.40 -0.65
C PRO A 67 -2.26 15.32 0.03
N LEU A 68 -1.52 15.66 1.09
CA LEU A 68 -0.69 14.71 1.84
C LEU A 68 -1.48 13.45 2.26
N SER A 69 -2.77 13.59 2.55
CA SER A 69 -3.64 12.47 2.89
C SER A 69 -3.71 11.38 1.81
N VAL A 70 -3.59 11.74 0.52
CA VAL A 70 -3.62 10.79 -0.60
C VAL A 70 -2.30 10.02 -0.63
N THR A 71 -1.18 10.73 -0.56
CA THR A 71 0.15 10.13 -0.44
C THR A 71 0.26 9.16 0.75
N PHE A 72 -0.29 9.56 1.91
CA PHE A 72 -0.37 8.68 3.07
C PHE A 72 -1.24 7.44 2.78
N ALA A 73 -2.40 7.61 2.15
CA ALA A 73 -3.29 6.50 1.82
C ALA A 73 -2.64 5.48 0.85
N GLU A 74 -1.88 5.94 -0.13
CA GLU A 74 -1.14 5.08 -1.07
C GLU A 74 -0.05 4.27 -0.37
N GLY A 75 0.72 4.91 0.51
CA GLY A 75 1.70 4.21 1.35
C GLY A 75 1.05 3.12 2.20
N LEU A 76 -0.10 3.41 2.82
CA LEU A 76 -0.86 2.44 3.63
C LEU A 76 -1.37 1.28 2.76
N ALA A 77 -1.92 1.58 1.57
CA ALA A 77 -2.45 0.59 0.64
C ALA A 77 -1.36 -0.39 0.17
N VAL A 78 -0.17 0.10 -0.17
CA VAL A 78 0.97 -0.74 -0.58
C VAL A 78 1.40 -1.67 0.55
N LEU A 79 1.55 -1.14 1.78
CA LEU A 79 1.94 -1.94 2.93
C LEU A 79 0.93 -3.07 3.19
N ILE A 80 -0.36 -2.76 3.21
CA ILE A 80 -1.43 -3.75 3.46
C ILE A 80 -1.47 -4.80 2.36
N THR A 81 -1.33 -4.40 1.10
CA THR A 81 -1.34 -5.31 -0.05
C THR A 81 -0.17 -6.29 0.00
N ILE A 82 1.04 -5.79 0.27
CA ILE A 82 2.22 -6.65 0.38
C ILE A 82 2.08 -7.62 1.56
N TYR A 83 1.62 -7.13 2.72
CA TYR A 83 1.37 -7.98 3.87
C TYR A 83 0.36 -9.10 3.55
N GLY A 84 -0.77 -8.76 2.92
CA GLY A 84 -1.77 -9.74 2.48
C GLY A 84 -1.18 -10.77 1.50
N PHE A 85 -0.40 -10.32 0.52
CA PHE A 85 0.25 -11.20 -0.45
C PHE A 85 1.25 -12.16 0.20
N GLU A 86 2.07 -11.68 1.15
CA GLU A 86 3.02 -12.52 1.88
C GLU A 86 2.31 -13.58 2.73
N LYS A 87 1.21 -13.22 3.40
CA LYS A 87 0.39 -14.18 4.14
C LYS A 87 -0.21 -15.24 3.22
N VAL A 88 -0.79 -14.85 2.08
CA VAL A 88 -1.33 -15.80 1.08
C VAL A 88 -0.23 -16.70 0.54
N GLN A 89 0.93 -16.14 0.16
CA GLN A 89 2.05 -16.92 -0.37
C GLN A 89 2.58 -17.94 0.66
N SER A 90 2.67 -17.53 1.93
CA SER A 90 3.10 -18.41 3.03
C SER A 90 2.13 -19.57 3.25
N PHE A 91 0.82 -19.31 3.15
CA PHE A 91 -0.24 -20.31 3.29
C PHE A 91 -0.20 -21.31 2.13
N LEU A 92 -0.05 -20.83 0.89
CA LEU A 92 0.07 -21.68 -0.29
C LEU A 92 1.33 -22.56 -0.26
N LYS A 93 2.46 -22.00 0.20
CA LYS A 93 3.71 -22.78 0.39
C LYS A 93 3.52 -23.87 1.46
N LYS A 94 2.83 -23.58 2.57
CA LYS A 94 2.50 -24.56 3.61
C LYS A 94 1.65 -25.70 3.06
N HIS A 95 0.59 -25.38 2.31
CA HIS A 95 -0.26 -26.39 1.67
C HIS A 95 0.49 -27.25 0.63
N LYS A 96 1.35 -26.64 -0.19
CA LYS A 96 2.19 -27.40 -1.15
C LYS A 96 3.14 -28.36 -0.44
N LYS A 97 3.75 -27.97 0.69
CA LYS A 97 4.60 -28.84 1.50
C LYS A 97 3.83 -30.02 2.11
N LEU A 98 2.65 -29.76 2.68
CA LEU A 98 1.79 -30.81 3.24
C LEU A 98 1.33 -31.81 2.17
N LYS A 99 0.97 -31.33 0.97
CA LYS A 99 0.59 -32.19 -0.16
C LYS A 99 1.77 -33.03 -0.67
N LYS A 100 3.00 -32.50 -0.64
CA LYS A 100 4.21 -33.24 -1.01
C LYS A 100 4.59 -34.29 0.05
N ALA A 101 4.44 -33.97 1.34
CA ALA A 101 4.70 -34.90 2.44
C ALA A 101 3.71 -36.09 2.43
N SER A 102 2.42 -35.84 2.21
CA SER A 102 1.40 -36.90 2.10
C SER A 102 1.59 -37.82 0.87
N ARG A 103 2.22 -37.33 -0.20
CA ARG A 103 2.52 -38.16 -1.39
C ARG A 103 3.71 -39.08 -1.17
N ASN A 104 4.66 -38.68 -0.33
CA ASN A 104 5.86 -39.48 0.00
C ASN A 104 5.61 -40.53 1.10
N SER A 105 4.52 -40.43 1.86
CA SER A 105 4.15 -41.41 2.88
C SER A 105 3.28 -42.57 2.34
N ASN A 106 2.86 -42.48 1.07
CA ASN A 106 2.05 -43.49 0.38
C ASN A 106 2.87 -44.30 -0.64
N PHE A 107 4.19 -44.11 -0.65
CA PHE A 107 5.19 -44.94 -1.33
C PHE A 107 6.07 -45.58 -0.26
#